data_AF-A0A139WBL7-F1
#
_entry.id   AF-A0A139WBL7-F1
#
_cell.length_a   1.000
_cell.length_b   1.000
_cell.length_c   1.000
_cell.angle_alpha   90.00
_cell.angle_beta   90.00
_cell.angle_gamma   90.00
#
_symmetry.space_group_name_H-M   'P 1'
#
loop_
_entity.id
_entity.type
_entity.pdbx_description
1 polymer ?
#
loop_
_entity_poly.entity_id
_entity_poly.type
_entity_poly.pdbx_seq_one_letter_code
_entity_poly.pdbx_strand_id
1 'polypeptide(L)'
;MEHVLMRIWHLQGMIQEAINTEDAQVRKSRLDKCLEYHNHVFLLAADVDRIYQRSLFVHVLFSGVLFGIMGFSILTVGISVKTLSLFVVWVCAAIFSSLSAQRLYDGSIAIGEEVYNSKWYDRDYKFQRDLITIMKRTQKPITIHAGPFAEISNVFILTIFKTAYSYLTLLKASNN
;
A
#
# COMPACT_ATOMS: atom_id res chain seq x y z
N MET A 1 7.79 4.91 1.44
CA MET A 1 6.36 4.76 1.06
C MET A 1 5.71 6.11 0.77
N GLU A 2 5.59 7.03 1.74
CA GLU A 2 4.93 8.34 1.52
C GLU A 2 5.52 9.17 0.36
N HIS A 3 6.83 9.17 0.15
CA HIS A 3 7.44 9.85 -1.00
C HIS A 3 6.99 9.26 -2.36
N VAL A 4 6.80 7.93 -2.44
CA VAL A 4 6.29 7.29 -3.66
C VAL A 4 4.82 7.65 -3.85
N LEU A 5 4.05 7.66 -2.76
CA LEU A 5 2.66 8.11 -2.78
C LEU A 5 2.55 9.54 -3.31
N MET A 6 3.35 10.49 -2.83
CA MET A 6 3.35 11.87 -3.33
C MET A 6 3.64 11.95 -4.83
N ARG A 7 4.52 11.09 -5.35
CA ARG A 7 4.80 11.01 -6.80
C ARG A 7 3.64 10.43 -7.60
N ILE A 8 2.88 9.50 -7.02
CA ILE A 8 1.64 8.98 -7.61
C ILE A 8 0.61 10.11 -7.73
N TRP A 9 0.38 10.89 -6.67
CA TRP A 9 -0.52 12.05 -6.71
C TRP A 9 -0.07 13.09 -7.75
N HIS A 10 1.24 13.36 -7.82
CA HIS A 10 1.78 14.25 -8.85
C HIS A 10 1.54 13.73 -10.27
N LEU A 11 1.74 12.43 -10.49
CA LEU A 11 1.48 11.79 -11.78
C LEU A 11 0.00 11.89 -12.19
N GLN A 12 -0.93 11.71 -11.25
CA GLN A 12 -2.37 11.90 -11.51
C GLN A 12 -2.66 13.31 -12.03
N GLY A 13 -2.11 14.33 -11.36
CA GLY A 13 -2.21 15.72 -11.80
C GLY A 13 -1.65 15.95 -13.21
N MET A 14 -0.48 15.38 -13.52
CA MET A 14 0.12 15.48 -14.86
C MET A 14 -0.73 14.82 -15.95
N ILE A 15 -1.34 13.67 -15.64
CA ILE A 15 -2.21 12.94 -16.57
C ILE A 15 -3.47 13.77 -16.88
N GLN A 16 -4.10 14.37 -15.87
CA GLN A 16 -5.22 15.27 -16.08
C GLN A 16 -4.85 16.48 -16.92
N GLU A 17 -3.70 17.08 -16.64
CA GLU A 17 -3.22 18.22 -17.42
C GLU A 17 -2.98 17.84 -18.89
N ALA A 18 -2.44 16.63 -19.14
CA ALA A 18 -2.26 16.11 -20.48
C ALA A 18 -3.59 15.89 -21.21
N ILE A 19 -4.60 15.31 -20.54
CA ILE A 19 -5.92 15.02 -21.13
C ILE A 19 -6.69 16.30 -21.49
N ASN A 20 -6.56 17.34 -20.67
CA ASN A 20 -7.24 18.63 -20.86
C ASN A 20 -6.52 19.57 -21.83
N THR A 21 -5.32 19.24 -22.30
CA THR A 21 -4.58 20.05 -23.26
C THR A 21 -5.21 19.97 -24.67
N GLU A 22 -5.64 21.10 -25.22
CA GLU A 22 -6.28 21.18 -26.55
C GLU A 22 -5.29 20.92 -27.70
N ASP A 23 -4.10 21.51 -27.63
CA ASP A 23 -3.05 21.35 -28.64
C ASP A 23 -2.57 19.89 -28.72
N ALA A 24 -2.68 19.28 -29.89
CA ALA A 24 -2.35 17.88 -30.11
C ALA A 24 -0.85 17.56 -29.97
N GLN A 25 0.04 18.47 -30.39
CA GLN A 25 1.49 18.27 -30.28
C GLN A 25 1.96 18.40 -28.83
N VAL A 26 1.46 19.41 -28.12
CA VAL A 26 1.78 19.63 -26.71
C VAL A 26 1.21 18.51 -25.84
N ARG A 27 -0.02 18.08 -26.11
CA ARG A 27 -0.67 16.96 -25.42
C ARG A 27 0.14 15.67 -25.55
N LYS A 28 0.59 15.33 -26.75
CA LYS A 28 1.40 14.14 -26.99
C LYS A 28 2.73 14.19 -26.24
N SER A 29 3.45 15.32 -26.31
CA SER A 29 4.70 15.51 -25.58
C SER A 29 4.51 15.37 -24.06
N ARG A 30 3.41 15.88 -23.52
CA ARG A 30 3.04 15.73 -22.10
C ARG A 30 2.73 14.28 -21.75
N LEU A 31 1.99 13.57 -22.60
CA LEU A 31 1.68 12.16 -22.37
C LEU A 31 2.93 11.27 -22.40
N ASP A 32 3.84 11.50 -23.34
CA ASP A 32 5.12 10.78 -23.43
C ASP A 32 5.92 10.97 -22.12
N LYS A 33 5.97 12.19 -21.58
CA LYS A 33 6.58 12.47 -20.27
C LYS A 33 5.85 11.79 -19.11
N CYS A 34 4.51 11.75 -19.14
CA CYS A 34 3.73 11.05 -18.13
C CYS A 34 4.02 9.54 -18.13
N LEU A 35 4.15 8.93 -19.30
CA LEU A 35 4.49 7.52 -19.46
C LEU A 35 5.89 7.21 -18.91
N GLU A 36 6.88 8.05 -19.22
CA GLU A 36 8.23 7.92 -18.69
C GLU A 36 8.24 8.08 -17.16
N TYR A 37 7.55 9.10 -16.64
CA TYR A 37 7.44 9.33 -15.19
C TYR A 37 6.71 8.19 -14.47
N HIS A 38 5.60 7.68 -15.04
CA HIS A 38 4.88 6.52 -14.51
C HIS A 38 5.77 5.30 -14.35
N ASN A 39 6.59 5.00 -15.37
CA ASN A 39 7.55 3.89 -15.31
C ASN A 39 8.60 4.12 -14.22
N HIS A 40 9.11 5.34 -14.09
CA HIS A 40 10.07 5.68 -13.05
C HIS A 40 9.47 5.52 -11.64
N VAL A 41 8.22 5.96 -11.43
CA VAL A 41 7.51 5.79 -10.16
C VAL A 41 7.28 4.31 -9.86
N PHE A 42 6.93 3.50 -10.86
CA PHE A 42 6.75 2.06 -10.69
C PHE A 42 8.06 1.35 -10.32
N LEU A 43 9.17 1.68 -10.99
CA LEU A 43 10.49 1.15 -10.64
C LEU A 43 10.92 1.55 -9.23
N LEU A 44 10.71 2.81 -8.86
CA LEU A 44 10.98 3.29 -7.51
C LEU A 44 10.13 2.56 -6.46
N ALA A 45 8.86 2.27 -6.78
CA ALA A 45 7.98 1.51 -5.90
C ALA A 45 8.49 0.07 -5.72
N ALA A 46 8.94 -0.58 -6.79
CA ALA A 46 9.53 -1.93 -6.72
C ALA A 46 10.84 -1.94 -5.90
N ASP A 47 11.66 -0.89 -5.99
CA ASP A 47 12.85 -0.76 -5.16
C ASP A 47 12.50 -0.56 -3.68
N VAL A 48 11.51 0.29 -3.38
CA VAL A 48 11.00 0.47 -2.02
C VAL A 48 10.45 -0.84 -1.47
N ASP A 49 9.67 -1.58 -2.25
CA ASP A 49 9.15 -2.89 -1.87
C ASP A 49 10.31 -3.84 -1.49
N ARG A 50 11.30 -4.00 -2.38
CA ARG A 50 12.48 -4.85 -2.15
C ARG A 50 13.25 -4.49 -0.88
N ILE A 51 13.42 -3.20 -0.59
CA ILE A 51 14.14 -2.73 0.60
C ILE A 51 13.34 -3.04 1.88
N TYR A 52 12.03 -2.80 1.85
CA TYR A 52 11.17 -2.97 3.01
C TYR A 52 10.78 -4.42 3.27
N GLN A 53 10.80 -5.28 2.24
CA GLN A 53 10.31 -6.64 2.29
C GLN A 53 10.88 -7.45 3.46
N ARG A 54 12.20 -7.38 3.66
CA ARG A 54 12.86 -8.10 4.77
C ARG A 54 12.53 -7.50 6.13
N SER A 55 12.49 -6.17 6.22
CA SER A 55 12.20 -5.45 7.47
C SER A 55 10.77 -5.72 7.94
N LEU A 56 9.80 -5.63 7.02
CA LEU A 56 8.38 -5.88 7.30
C LEU A 56 8.13 -7.35 7.64
N PHE A 57 8.83 -8.29 7.01
CA PHE A 57 8.75 -9.70 7.39
C PHE A 57 9.13 -9.93 8.85
N VAL A 58 10.26 -9.36 9.27
CA VAL A 58 10.70 -9.43 10.68
C VAL A 58 9.68 -8.76 11.59
N HIS A 59 9.16 -7.59 11.20
CA HIS A 59 8.13 -6.89 11.98
C HIS A 59 6.86 -7.75 12.19
N VAL A 60 6.40 -8.46 11.15
CA VAL A 60 5.26 -9.37 11.25
C VAL A 60 5.56 -10.56 12.16
N LEU A 61 6.75 -11.16 12.08
CA LEU A 61 7.13 -12.25 12.98
C LEU A 61 7.16 -11.81 14.46
N PHE A 62 7.77 -10.67 14.75
CA PHE A 62 7.83 -10.12 16.10
C PHE A 62 6.46 -9.69 16.63
N SER A 63 5.52 -9.32 15.75
CA SER A 63 4.14 -9.03 16.16
C SER A 63 3.51 -10.23 16.86
N GLY A 64 3.68 -11.45 16.33
CA GLY A 64 3.15 -12.68 16.94
C GLY A 64 3.72 -12.93 18.34
N VAL A 65 5.03 -12.73 18.51
CA VAL A 65 5.70 -12.86 19.82
C VAL A 65 5.15 -11.85 20.83
N LEU A 66 5.00 -10.59 20.42
CA LEU A 66 4.45 -9.53 21.27
C LEU A 66 3.00 -9.77 21.66
N PHE A 67 2.17 -10.29 20.74
CA PHE A 67 0.82 -10.72 21.06
C PHE A 67 0.81 -11.85 22.10
N GLY A 68 1.75 -12.80 22.01
CA GLY A 68 1.92 -13.85 23.01
C GLY A 68 2.29 -13.32 24.39
N ILE A 69 3.28 -12.42 24.47
CA ILE A 69 3.71 -11.78 25.73
C ILE A 69 2.57 -10.95 26.33
N MET A 70 1.85 -10.17 25.52
CA MET A 70 0.70 -9.39 25.96
C MET A 70 -0.42 -10.32 26.47
N GLY A 71 -0.68 -11.41 25.76
CA GLY A 71 -1.62 -12.45 26.17
C GLY A 71 -1.32 -13.06 27.52
N PHE A 72 -0.08 -13.51 27.71
CA PHE A 72 0.39 -14.04 28.98
C PHE A 72 0.25 -13.02 30.11
N SER A 73 0.64 -11.77 29.86
CA SER A 73 0.52 -10.67 30.84
C SER A 73 -0.94 -10.44 31.26
N ILE A 74 -1.90 -10.56 30.33
CA ILE A 74 -3.33 -10.44 30.62
C ILE A 74 -3.82 -11.59 31.51
N LEU A 75 -3.33 -12.82 31.30
CA LEU A 75 -3.85 -14.01 31.97
C LEU A 75 -3.23 -14.28 33.35
N THR A 76 -1.97 -13.90 33.59
CA THR A 76 -1.21 -14.37 34.77
C THR A 76 -0.67 -13.24 35.65
N VAL A 77 0.15 -12.34 35.10
CA VAL A 77 0.97 -11.38 35.88
C VAL A 77 0.28 -10.01 36.04
N GLY A 78 -0.72 -9.70 35.21
CA GLY A 78 -1.27 -8.35 35.08
C GLY A 78 -0.47 -7.47 34.12
N ILE A 79 -1.08 -6.38 33.67
CA ILE A 79 -0.50 -5.50 32.63
C ILE A 79 0.39 -4.44 33.29
N SER A 80 1.70 -4.52 33.06
CA SER A 80 2.63 -3.44 33.40
C SER A 80 2.53 -2.28 32.41
N VAL A 81 2.71 -1.05 32.88
CA VAL A 81 2.77 0.17 32.03
C VAL A 81 3.84 0.03 30.94
N LYS A 82 4.98 -0.60 31.24
CA LYS A 82 6.08 -0.81 30.27
C LYS A 82 5.66 -1.78 29.16
N THR A 83 4.99 -2.87 29.50
CA THR A 83 4.50 -3.85 28.53
C THR A 83 3.41 -3.23 27.65
N LEU A 84 2.49 -2.48 28.25
CA LEU A 84 1.43 -1.79 27.53
C LEU A 84 1.99 -0.75 26.56
N SER A 85 2.96 0.07 26.98
CA SER A 85 3.53 1.11 26.13
C SER A 85 4.27 0.53 24.91
N LEU A 86 5.08 -0.52 25.12
CA LEU A 86 5.74 -1.24 24.02
C LEU A 86 4.74 -1.85 23.05
N PHE A 87 3.68 -2.47 23.57
CA PHE A 87 2.63 -3.06 22.75
C PHE A 87 1.90 -2.01 21.91
N VAL A 88 1.52 -0.87 22.52
CA VAL A 88 0.86 0.23 21.80
C VAL A 88 1.74 0.79 20.70
N VAL A 89 3.02 1.08 20.99
CA VAL A 89 3.96 1.58 19.98
C VAL A 89 4.10 0.59 18.82
N TRP A 90 4.18 -0.70 19.13
CA TRP A 90 4.29 -1.74 18.10
C TRP A 90 3.04 -1.84 17.22
N VAL A 91 1.85 -1.83 17.83
CA VAL A 91 0.57 -1.84 17.11
C VAL A 91 0.42 -0.60 16.24
N CYS A 92 0.80 0.58 16.74
CA CYS A 92 0.81 1.82 15.95
C CYS A 92 1.74 1.71 14.74
N ALA A 93 2.94 1.13 14.91
CA ALA A 93 3.87 0.91 13.80
C ALA A 93 3.30 -0.07 12.75
N ALA A 94 2.65 -1.15 13.19
CA ALA A 94 2.02 -2.11 12.30
C ALA A 94 0.88 -1.46 11.49
N ILE A 95 -0.03 -0.72 12.16
CA ILE A 95 -1.13 0.01 11.51
C ILE A 95 -0.59 1.08 10.55
N PHE A 96 0.43 1.82 10.94
CA PHE A 96 1.04 2.83 10.07
C PHE A 96 1.61 2.19 8.80
N SER A 97 2.33 1.07 8.93
CA SER A 97 2.89 0.34 7.80
C SER A 97 1.81 -0.16 6.84
N SER A 98 0.71 -0.72 7.37
CA SER A 98 -0.40 -1.21 6.54
C SER A 98 -1.18 -0.09 5.87
N LEU A 99 -1.39 1.02 6.58
CA LEU A 99 -2.09 2.17 6.03
C LEU A 99 -1.29 2.81 4.89
N SER A 100 0.03 2.99 5.05
CA SER A 100 0.88 3.49 3.98
C SER A 100 0.90 2.55 2.77
N ALA A 101 1.00 1.23 3.00
CA ALA A 101 0.94 0.23 1.91
C ALA A 101 -0.42 0.25 1.19
N GLN A 102 -1.53 0.32 1.94
CA GLN A 102 -2.87 0.40 1.37
C GLN A 102 -3.06 1.67 0.53
N ARG A 103 -2.58 2.83 1.01
CA ARG A 103 -2.66 4.09 0.25
C ARG A 103 -1.88 4.04 -1.06
N LEU A 104 -0.74 3.34 -1.08
CA LEU A 104 0.03 3.07 -2.29
C LEU A 104 -0.75 2.19 -3.29
N TYR A 105 -1.37 1.13 -2.78
CA TYR A 105 -2.24 0.26 -3.56
C TYR A 105 -3.41 1.05 -4.16
N ASP A 106 -4.19 1.74 -3.31
CA ASP A 106 -5.37 2.50 -3.73
C ASP A 106 -5.00 3.61 -4.72
N GLY A 107 -3.93 4.36 -4.46
CA GLY A 107 -3.44 5.40 -5.35
C GLY A 107 -2.97 4.87 -6.71
N SER A 108 -2.40 3.66 -6.76
CA SER A 108 -1.97 3.04 -8.02
C SER A 108 -3.16 2.63 -8.91
N ILE A 109 -4.26 2.18 -8.30
CA ILE A 109 -5.51 1.84 -9.00
C ILE A 109 -6.23 3.10 -9.45
N ALA A 110 -6.29 4.12 -8.59
CA ALA A 110 -6.98 5.37 -8.85
C ALA A 110 -6.51 6.03 -10.15
N ILE A 111 -5.21 5.95 -10.50
CA ILE A 111 -4.71 6.45 -11.80
C ILE A 111 -5.47 5.83 -12.98
N GLY A 112 -5.70 4.51 -12.94
CA GLY A 112 -6.42 3.80 -14.01
C GLY A 112 -7.88 4.22 -14.11
N GLU A 113 -8.56 4.30 -12.96
CA GLU A 113 -9.96 4.73 -12.88
C GLU A 113 -10.14 6.16 -13.40
N GLU A 114 -9.19 7.05 -13.06
CA GLU A 114 -9.22 8.44 -13.44
C GLU A 114 -9.02 8.63 -14.95
N VAL A 115 -8.09 7.88 -15.54
CA VAL A 115 -7.91 7.84 -17.00
C VAL A 115 -9.16 7.27 -17.68
N TYR A 116 -9.73 6.20 -17.14
CA TYR A 116 -10.92 5.56 -17.70
C TYR A 116 -12.15 6.49 -17.70
N ASN A 117 -12.35 7.25 -16.62
CA ASN A 117 -13.45 8.19 -16.47
C ASN A 117 -13.26 9.50 -17.27
N SER A 118 -12.10 9.69 -17.90
CA SER A 118 -11.86 10.84 -18.77
C SER A 118 -12.52 10.68 -20.14
N LYS A 119 -12.64 11.78 -20.90
CA LYS A 119 -13.11 11.75 -22.30
C LYS A 119 -12.03 11.26 -23.28
N TRP A 120 -11.33 10.18 -22.93
CA TRP A 120 -10.22 9.64 -23.71
C TRP A 120 -10.67 9.14 -25.09
N TYR A 121 -11.92 8.67 -25.19
CA TYR A 121 -12.54 8.16 -26.44
C TYR A 121 -12.82 9.26 -27.48
N ASP A 122 -12.89 10.53 -27.07
CA ASP A 122 -13.06 11.68 -27.98
C ASP A 122 -11.73 12.17 -28.58
N ARG A 123 -10.63 11.45 -28.34
CA ARG A 123 -9.26 11.85 -28.74
C ARG A 123 -8.74 11.03 -29.92
N ASP A 124 -7.60 11.45 -30.47
CA ASP A 124 -6.97 10.78 -31.60
C ASP A 124 -6.55 9.34 -31.27
N TYR A 125 -6.58 8.46 -32.28
CA TYR A 125 -6.31 7.02 -32.11
C TYR A 125 -4.95 6.74 -31.43
N LYS A 126 -3.94 7.55 -31.72
CA LYS A 126 -2.61 7.39 -31.14
C LYS A 126 -2.64 7.69 -29.63
N PHE A 127 -3.26 8.80 -29.24
CA PHE A 127 -3.48 9.16 -27.85
C PHE A 127 -4.31 8.12 -27.08
N GLN A 128 -5.38 7.60 -27.70
CA GLN A 128 -6.19 6.53 -27.11
C GLN A 128 -5.36 5.29 -26.78
N ARG A 129 -4.52 4.84 -27.71
CA ARG A 129 -3.68 3.65 -27.54
C ARG A 129 -2.67 3.82 -26.39
N ASP A 130 -2.11 5.01 -26.27
CA ASP A 130 -1.13 5.33 -25.23
C ASP A 130 -1.82 5.37 -23.84
N LEU A 131 -3.03 5.95 -23.74
CA LEU A 131 -3.84 5.90 -22.52
C LEU A 131 -4.30 4.48 -22.14
N ILE A 132 -4.68 3.64 -23.12
CA ILE A 132 -5.00 2.23 -22.87
C ILE A 132 -3.79 1.50 -22.29
N THR A 133 -2.57 1.86 -22.71
CA THR A 133 -1.34 1.29 -22.14
C THR A 133 -1.18 1.68 -20.68
N ILE A 134 -1.47 2.92 -20.31
CA ILE A 134 -1.49 3.38 -18.91
C ILE A 134 -2.53 2.59 -18.11
N MET A 135 -3.78 2.51 -18.60
CA MET A 135 -4.86 1.77 -17.94
C MET A 135 -4.51 0.30 -17.72
N LYS A 136 -3.90 -0.36 -18.70
CA LYS A 136 -3.44 -1.76 -18.55
C LYS A 136 -2.33 -1.91 -17.52
N ARG A 137 -1.43 -0.92 -17.39
CA ARG A 137 -0.35 -0.97 -16.40
C ARG A 137 -0.87 -0.75 -14.98
N THR A 138 -1.81 0.17 -14.79
CA THR A 138 -2.40 0.46 -13.48
C THR A 138 -3.27 -0.67 -12.93
N GLN A 139 -3.74 -1.59 -13.79
CA GLN A 139 -4.38 -2.84 -13.36
C GLN A 139 -3.45 -3.76 -12.56
N LYS A 140 -2.14 -3.56 -12.62
CA LYS A 140 -1.19 -4.20 -11.70
C LYS A 140 -0.82 -3.19 -10.60
N PRO A 141 -1.56 -3.16 -9.48
CA PRO A 141 -1.35 -2.18 -8.44
C PRO A 141 0.01 -2.34 -7.76
N ILE A 142 0.47 -1.26 -7.14
CA ILE A 142 1.69 -1.25 -6.35
C ILE A 142 1.38 -1.89 -5.00
N THR A 143 1.88 -3.10 -4.78
CA THR A 143 1.81 -3.82 -3.51
C THR A 143 3.14 -3.76 -2.77
N ILE A 144 3.07 -3.84 -1.44
CA ILE A 144 4.25 -3.95 -0.57
C ILE A 144 4.21 -5.32 0.10
N HIS A 145 5.29 -6.08 0.00
CA HIS A 145 5.41 -7.44 0.51
C HIS A 145 6.08 -7.46 1.88
N ALA A 146 5.70 -8.41 2.71
CA ALA A 146 6.42 -8.82 3.91
C ALA A 146 6.94 -10.24 3.70
N GLY A 147 8.19 -10.34 3.24
CA GLY A 147 8.80 -11.60 2.85
C GLY A 147 8.19 -12.17 1.56
N PRO A 148 8.40 -13.46 1.26
CA PRO A 148 7.95 -14.06 0.01
C PRO A 148 6.47 -14.50 -0.02
N PHE A 149 5.77 -14.48 1.12
CA PHE A 149 4.45 -15.12 1.27
C PHE A 149 3.31 -14.17 1.67
N ALA A 150 3.60 -12.93 2.08
CA ALA A 150 2.58 -12.02 2.59
C ALA A 150 2.66 -10.66 1.90
N GLU A 151 1.48 -10.11 1.58
CA GLU A 151 1.31 -8.73 1.16
C GLU A 151 0.77 -7.91 2.32
N ILE A 152 1.42 -6.79 2.61
CA ILE A 152 0.98 -5.89 3.66
C ILE A 152 -0.25 -5.13 3.17
N SER A 153 -1.37 -5.39 3.83
CA SER A 153 -2.63 -4.69 3.65
C SER A 153 -3.30 -4.47 5.01
N ASN A 154 -4.29 -3.58 5.05
CA ASN A 154 -5.08 -3.39 6.26
C ASN A 154 -5.80 -4.69 6.66
N VAL A 155 -6.28 -5.46 5.69
CA VAL A 155 -6.92 -6.77 5.91
C VAL A 155 -5.94 -7.76 6.53
N PHE A 156 -4.68 -7.78 6.08
CA PHE A 156 -3.65 -8.66 6.61
C PHE A 156 -3.36 -8.38 8.09
N ILE A 157 -3.10 -7.12 8.46
CA ILE A 157 -2.86 -6.74 9.87
C ILE A 157 -4.10 -7.01 10.74
N LEU A 158 -5.30 -6.70 10.26
CA LEU A 158 -6.54 -7.01 10.98
C LEU A 158 -6.71 -8.52 11.20
N THR A 159 -6.31 -9.34 10.23
CA THR A 159 -6.33 -10.80 10.36
C THR A 159 -5.39 -11.24 11.47
N ILE A 160 -4.16 -10.72 11.53
CA ILE A 160 -3.22 -11.02 12.62
C ILE A 160 -3.83 -10.67 13.98
N PHE A 161 -4.43 -9.49 14.11
CA PHE A 161 -5.02 -9.05 15.38
C PHE A 161 -6.23 -9.90 15.79
N LYS A 162 -7.09 -10.27 14.84
CA LYS A 162 -8.22 -11.17 15.07
C LYS A 162 -7.75 -12.54 15.52
N THR A 163 -6.77 -13.12 14.81
CA THR A 163 -6.19 -14.42 15.15
C THR A 163 -5.58 -14.40 16.54
N ALA A 164 -4.81 -13.36 16.89
CA ALA A 164 -4.27 -13.21 18.23
C ALA A 164 -5.39 -13.16 19.29
N TYR A 165 -6.41 -12.33 19.09
CA TYR A 165 -7.55 -12.24 20.00
C TYR A 165 -8.30 -13.56 20.17
N SER A 166 -8.52 -14.30 19.08
CA SER A 166 -9.12 -15.64 19.12
C SER A 166 -8.30 -16.60 19.96
N TYR A 167 -6.97 -16.63 19.78
CA TYR A 167 -6.08 -17.46 20.62
C TYR A 167 -6.15 -17.06 22.10
N LEU A 168 -6.15 -15.77 22.41
CA LEU A 168 -6.28 -15.30 23.80
C LEU A 168 -7.59 -15.72 24.44
N THR A 169 -8.69 -15.61 23.69
CA THR A 169 -10.02 -16.01 24.16
C THR A 169 -10.09 -17.51 24.42
N LEU A 170 -9.52 -18.32 23.52
CA LEU A 170 -9.42 -19.77 23.70
C LEU A 170 -8.58 -20.14 24.93
N LEU A 171 -7.41 -19.52 25.10
CA LEU A 171 -6.56 -19.75 26.28
C LEU A 171 -7.26 -19.36 27.58
N LYS A 172 -7.98 -18.23 27.58
CA LYS A 172 -8.77 -17.81 28.74
C LYS A 172 -9.89 -18.80 29.05
N ALA A 173 -10.58 -19.30 28.03
CA ALA A 173 -11.64 -20.29 28.20
C ALA A 173 -11.12 -21.65 28.70
N SER A 174 -9.91 -22.04 28.30
CA SER A 174 -9.26 -23.29 28.77
C SER A 174 -8.71 -23.19 30.19
N ASN A 175 -8.46 -21.98 30.70
CA ASN A 175 -7.90 -21.74 32.04
C ASN A 175 -8.98 -21.51 33.12
N ASN A 176 -10.26 -21.55 32.74
CA ASN A 176 -11.43 -21.55 33.62
C ASN A 176 -12.02 -22.96 33.71
#